data_AF-A0A078ATI0-F1
#
_entry.id   AF-A0A078ATI0-F1
#
_cell.length_a   1.000
_cell.length_b   1.000
_cell.length_c   1.000
_cell.angle_alpha   90.00
_cell.angle_beta   90.00
_cell.angle_gamma   90.00
#
_symmetry.space_group_name_H-M   'P 1'
#
loop_
_entity.id
_entity.type
_entity.pdbx_description
1 polymer ?
#
loop_
_entity_poly.entity_id
_entity_poly.type
_entity_poly.pdbx_seq_one_letter_code
_entity_poly.pdbx_strand_id
1 'polypeptide(L)'
;MCSMNGLNIQLRSQYKQFIAGALSSLSLSLANEKEISILTMIIYPRATEVIYKMMVQKGYLREFKHSDILAFMFCCSFIVYCYIFEPSNLPSNYIKAINNFSLLTKGEGTMFATVTEQVTRQIEQTYGVPR
;
A
#
# COMPACT_ATOMS: atom_id res chain seq x y z
N MET A 1 4.50 -9.25 -31.36
CA MET A 1 3.17 -9.55 -31.94
C MET A 1 2.27 -9.95 -30.79
N CYS A 2 1.54 -9.03 -30.16
CA CYS A 2 0.20 -8.67 -30.61
C CYS A 2 0.06 -7.16 -30.81
N SER A 3 -0.21 -6.79 -32.06
CA SER A 3 -0.54 -5.43 -32.48
C SER A 3 -2.01 -5.20 -32.14
N MET A 4 -2.30 -4.27 -31.21
CA MET A 4 -3.62 -3.63 -31.13
C MET A 4 -3.53 -2.31 -31.88
N ASN A 5 -3.67 -2.45 -33.19
CA ASN A 5 -3.96 -1.41 -34.15
C ASN A 5 -5.39 -0.89 -33.90
N GLY A 6 -5.60 0.43 -33.92
CA GLY A 6 -6.90 0.98 -34.33
C GLY A 6 -7.84 1.63 -33.31
N LEU A 7 -7.38 2.18 -32.17
CA LEU A 7 -8.22 3.12 -31.39
C LEU A 7 -7.81 4.58 -31.63
N ASN A 8 -8.14 5.08 -32.82
CA ASN A 8 -8.14 6.51 -33.14
C ASN A 8 -9.32 7.19 -32.40
N ILE A 9 -9.15 7.41 -31.09
CA ILE A 9 -10.06 8.22 -30.29
C ILE A 9 -9.48 9.63 -30.26
N GLN A 10 -10.05 10.50 -31.10
CA GLN A 10 -9.79 11.94 -31.18
C GLN A 10 -10.73 12.70 -30.22
N LEU A 11 -10.84 12.26 -28.96
CA LEU A 11 -11.46 13.07 -27.92
C LEU A 11 -10.36 13.82 -27.14
N ARG A 12 -10.48 15.16 -27.12
CA ARG A 12 -9.74 16.18 -26.34
C ARG A 12 -8.69 15.61 -25.36
N SER A 13 -7.40 15.95 -25.55
CA SER A 13 -6.22 15.42 -24.82
C SER A 13 -6.41 15.18 -23.29
N GLN A 14 -7.16 16.05 -22.61
CA GLN A 14 -7.46 15.93 -21.17
C GLN A 14 -8.36 14.73 -20.80
N TYR A 15 -9.29 14.34 -21.68
CA TYR A 15 -10.22 13.24 -21.42
C TYR A 15 -9.57 11.87 -21.64
N LYS A 16 -8.58 11.77 -22.54
CA LYS A 16 -7.85 10.51 -22.80
C LYS A 16 -7.19 9.96 -21.55
N GLN A 17 -6.50 10.81 -20.80
CA GLN A 17 -5.80 10.43 -19.57
C GLN A 17 -6.79 9.97 -18.49
N PHE A 18 -7.94 10.62 -18.42
CA PHE A 18 -8.99 10.27 -17.46
C PHE A 18 -9.66 8.93 -17.79
N ILE A 19 -10.01 8.67 -19.06
CA ILE A 19 -10.53 7.36 -19.46
C ILE A 19 -9.50 6.27 -19.25
N ALA A 20 -8.24 6.50 -19.65
CA ALA A 20 -7.20 5.49 -19.52
C ALA A 20 -6.99 5.09 -18.05
N GLY A 21 -7.00 6.07 -17.13
CA GLY A 21 -6.95 5.82 -15.69
C GLY A 21 -8.19 5.07 -15.17
N ALA A 22 -9.38 5.47 -15.61
CA ALA A 22 -10.63 4.78 -15.24
C ALA A 22 -10.65 3.33 -15.75
N LEU A 23 -10.21 3.09 -16.99
CA LEU A 23 -10.16 1.78 -17.61
C LEU A 23 -9.12 0.87 -16.93
N SER A 24 -7.95 1.40 -16.56
CA SER A 24 -6.95 0.63 -15.81
C SER A 24 -7.42 0.27 -14.40
N SER A 25 -8.16 1.17 -13.73
CA SER A 25 -8.75 0.88 -12.41
C SER A 25 -9.84 -0.18 -12.51
N LEU A 26 -10.71 -0.11 -13.53
CA LEU A 26 -11.69 -1.16 -13.82
C LEU A 26 -11.01 -2.51 -14.08
N SER A 27 -9.94 -2.52 -14.87
CA SER A 27 -9.17 -3.74 -15.13
C SER A 27 -8.59 -4.36 -13.85
N LEU A 28 -8.16 -3.53 -12.90
CA LEU A 28 -7.67 -4.00 -11.61
C LEU A 28 -8.81 -4.59 -10.76
N SER A 29 -10.02 -4.03 -10.86
CA SER A 29 -11.21 -4.57 -10.16
C SER A 29 -11.70 -5.91 -10.72
N LEU A 30 -11.39 -6.24 -11.98
CA LEU A 30 -11.68 -7.56 -12.58
C LEU A 30 -10.56 -8.60 -12.32
N ALA A 31 -9.43 -8.20 -11.74
CA ALA A 31 -8.37 -9.14 -11.38
C ALA A 31 -8.80 -10.03 -10.19
N ASN A 32 -8.14 -11.18 -10.03
CA ASN A 32 -8.43 -12.06 -8.91
C ASN A 32 -8.18 -11.37 -7.56
N GLU A 33 -9.06 -11.60 -6.59
CA GLU A 33 -9.04 -10.95 -5.26
C GLU A 33 -7.69 -11.12 -4.52
N LYS A 34 -7.01 -12.24 -4.78
CA LYS A 34 -5.70 -12.57 -4.21
C LYS A 34 -4.57 -11.67 -4.75
N GLU A 35 -4.60 -11.36 -6.05
CA GLU A 35 -3.61 -10.53 -6.74
C GLU A 35 -3.82 -9.05 -6.38
N ILE A 36 -5.08 -8.62 -6.25
CA ILE A 36 -5.44 -7.23 -5.91
C ILE A 36 -4.90 -6.84 -4.54
N SER A 37 -4.98 -7.71 -3.54
CA SER A 37 -4.45 -7.43 -2.19
C SER A 37 -2.94 -7.19 -2.21
N ILE A 38 -2.21 -7.98 -2.98
CA ILE A 38 -0.76 -7.85 -3.19
C ILE A 38 -0.45 -6.54 -3.90
N LEU A 39 -1.14 -6.27 -5.02
CA LEU A 39 -0.97 -5.04 -5.79
C LEU A 39 -1.27 -3.79 -4.95
N THR A 40 -2.27 -3.85 -4.07
CA THR A 40 -2.65 -2.74 -3.19
C THR A 40 -1.53 -2.37 -2.22
N MET A 41 -0.84 -3.37 -1.64
CA MET A 41 0.31 -3.12 -0.76
C MET A 41 1.46 -2.41 -1.48
N ILE A 42 1.67 -2.70 -2.77
CA ILE A 42 2.70 -2.06 -3.60
C ILE A 42 2.27 -0.66 -4.07
N ILE A 43 0.98 -0.49 -4.42
CA ILE A 43 0.45 0.78 -4.92
C ILE A 43 0.35 1.83 -3.80
N TYR A 44 0.13 1.42 -2.56
CA TYR A 44 -0.07 2.31 -1.41
C TYR A 44 1.08 3.31 -1.21
N PRO A 45 2.36 2.90 -1.07
CA PRO A 45 3.47 3.85 -0.96
C PRO A 45 3.61 4.74 -2.20
N ARG A 46 3.33 4.22 -3.40
CA ARG A 46 3.36 5.00 -4.65
C ARG A 46 2.27 6.07 -4.68
N ALA A 47 1.07 5.75 -4.19
CA ALA A 47 -0.02 6.70 -4.08
C ALA A 47 0.34 7.83 -3.10
N THR A 48 0.95 7.50 -1.96
CA THR A 48 1.44 8.51 -1.00
C THR A 48 2.47 9.45 -1.64
N GLU A 49 3.41 8.91 -2.41
CA GLU A 49 4.41 9.68 -3.16
C GLU A 49 3.76 10.71 -4.11
N VAL A 50 2.73 10.28 -4.84
CA VAL A 50 1.98 11.15 -5.78
C VAL A 50 1.16 12.20 -5.05
N ILE A 51 0.44 11.83 -3.98
CA ILE A 51 -0.33 12.76 -3.15
C ILE A 51 0.59 13.83 -2.57
N TYR A 52 1.77 13.42 -2.11
CA TYR A 52 2.78 14.32 -1.58
C TYR A 52 3.26 15.32 -2.64
N LYS A 53 3.61 14.86 -3.84
CA LYS A 53 4.00 15.71 -4.97
C LYS A 53 2.88 16.68 -5.39
N MET A 54 1.64 16.23 -5.40
CA MET A 54 0.48 17.10 -5.68
C MET A 54 0.28 18.16 -4.60
N MET A 55 0.51 17.83 -3.33
CA MET A 55 0.38 18.76 -2.21
C MET A 55 1.48 19.83 -2.23
N VAL A 56 2.71 19.45 -2.61
CA VAL A 56 3.81 20.41 -2.84
C VAL A 56 3.51 21.32 -4.03
N GLN A 57 3.02 20.79 -5.15
CA GLN A 57 2.64 21.60 -6.32
C GLN A 57 1.53 22.61 -6.02
N LYS A 58 0.62 22.30 -5.09
CA LYS A 58 -0.42 23.23 -4.62
C LYS A 58 0.10 24.31 -3.66
N GLY A 59 1.39 24.30 -3.31
CA GLY A 59 2.02 25.30 -2.46
C GLY A 59 1.73 25.17 -0.96
N TYR A 60 1.12 24.05 -0.51
CA TYR A 60 0.83 23.82 0.91
C TYR A 60 2.09 23.49 1.74
N LEU A 61 3.11 22.95 1.09
CA LEU A 61 4.35 22.51 1.74
C LEU A 61 5.55 23.14 1.01
N ARG A 62 6.45 23.78 1.77
CA ARG A 62 7.73 24.27 1.25
C ARG A 62 8.51 23.07 0.70
N GLU A 63 9.04 23.20 -0.50
CA GLU A 63 9.88 22.20 -1.18
C GLU A 63 11.15 21.91 -0.37
N PHE A 64 11.04 20.96 0.56
CA PHE A 64 12.17 20.39 1.28
C PHE A 64 12.80 19.30 0.42
N LYS A 65 14.13 19.30 0.32
CA LYS A 65 14.94 18.44 -0.58
C LYS A 65 14.69 16.92 -0.42
N HIS A 66 14.09 16.48 0.68
CA HIS A 66 13.84 15.06 1.02
C HIS A 66 12.42 14.77 1.48
N SER A 67 11.47 15.63 1.16
CA SER A 67 10.15 15.53 1.79
C SER A 67 9.29 14.38 1.26
N ASP A 68 9.57 13.91 0.05
CA ASP A 68 9.04 12.67 -0.52
C ASP A 68 9.42 11.43 0.32
N ILE A 69 10.68 11.39 0.79
CA ILE A 69 11.23 10.30 1.60
C ILE A 69 10.59 10.28 2.99
N LEU A 70 10.31 11.45 3.57
CA LEU A 70 9.61 11.55 4.86
C LEU A 70 8.18 11.03 4.75
N ALA A 71 7.48 11.36 3.67
CA ALA A 71 6.13 10.84 3.42
C ALA A 71 6.14 9.32 3.24
N PHE A 72 7.16 8.78 2.55
CA PHE A 72 7.36 7.35 2.41
C PHE A 72 7.66 6.66 3.75
N MET A 73 8.60 7.19 4.55
CA MET A 73 8.93 6.63 5.87
C MET A 73 7.72 6.65 6.81
N PHE A 74 6.96 7.74 6.83
CA PHE A 74 5.75 7.86 7.64
C PHE A 74 4.70 6.83 7.22
N CYS A 75 4.49 6.66 5.92
CA CYS A 75 3.59 5.68 5.34
C CYS A 75 3.98 4.24 5.73
N CYS A 76 5.25 3.87 5.54
CA CYS A 76 5.75 2.55 5.96
C CYS A 76 5.61 2.33 7.46
N SER A 77 5.94 3.33 8.28
CA SER A 77 5.77 3.26 9.74
C SER A 77 4.31 3.04 10.11
N PHE A 78 3.38 3.71 9.44
CA PHE A 78 1.95 3.57 9.70
C PHE A 78 1.44 2.18 9.34
N ILE A 79 1.84 1.63 8.17
CA ILE A 79 1.45 0.27 7.75
C ILE A 79 1.95 -0.77 8.75
N VAL A 80 3.21 -0.66 9.17
CA VAL A 80 3.81 -1.60 10.14
C VAL A 80 3.16 -1.45 11.51
N TYR A 81 2.85 -0.22 11.94
CA TYR A 81 2.10 0.02 13.17
C TYR A 81 0.72 -0.64 13.14
N CYS A 82 -0.06 -0.44 12.07
CA CYS A 82 -1.34 -1.11 11.91
C CYS A 82 -1.22 -2.64 11.89
N TYR A 83 -0.19 -3.18 11.24
CA TYR A 83 0.07 -4.62 11.20
C TYR A 83 0.35 -5.20 12.59
N ILE A 84 1.07 -4.48 13.45
CA ILE A 84 1.45 -4.93 14.79
C ILE A 84 0.28 -4.87 15.77
N PHE A 85 -0.51 -3.77 15.77
CA PHE A 85 -1.55 -3.55 16.77
C PHE A 85 -2.80 -4.40 16.54
N GLU A 86 -3.20 -4.62 15.29
CA GLU A 86 -4.40 -5.39 15.00
C GLU A 86 -4.26 -6.27 13.74
N PRO A 87 -3.43 -7.33 13.79
CA PRO A 87 -3.26 -8.25 12.68
C PRO A 87 -4.57 -8.99 12.31
N SER A 88 -5.54 -9.04 13.23
CA SER A 88 -6.84 -9.71 13.05
C SER A 88 -7.83 -8.91 12.20
N ASN A 89 -7.71 -7.59 12.15
CA ASN A 89 -8.55 -6.73 11.32
C ASN A 89 -7.99 -6.59 9.89
N LEU A 90 -6.79 -7.12 9.63
CA LEU A 90 -6.24 -7.17 8.28
C LEU A 90 -6.88 -8.33 7.49
N PRO A 91 -7.33 -8.08 6.25
CA PRO A 91 -7.86 -9.14 5.41
C PRO A 91 -6.79 -10.23 5.24
N SER A 92 -7.20 -11.51 5.34
CA SER A 92 -6.31 -12.69 5.28
C SER A 92 -5.37 -12.68 4.06
N ASN A 93 -5.78 -12.01 2.97
CA ASN A 93 -5.00 -11.83 1.77
C ASN A 93 -3.76 -10.93 1.97
N TYR A 94 -3.83 -9.96 2.88
CA TYR A 94 -2.72 -9.06 3.23
C TYR A 94 -1.64 -9.81 4.01
N ILE A 95 -2.03 -10.66 4.96
CA ILE A 95 -1.11 -11.54 5.70
C ILE A 95 -0.38 -12.49 4.74
N LYS A 96 -1.10 -13.06 3.76
CA LYS A 96 -0.51 -13.91 2.73
C LYS A 96 0.44 -13.15 1.80
N ALA A 97 0.11 -11.90 1.45
CA ALA A 97 0.99 -11.05 0.66
C ALA A 97 2.29 -10.79 1.40
N ILE A 98 2.22 -10.31 2.64
CA ILE A 98 3.37 -10.05 3.50
C ILE A 98 4.22 -11.31 3.66
N ASN A 99 3.61 -12.46 3.94
CA ASN A 99 4.34 -13.72 4.09
C ASN A 99 5.06 -14.16 2.80
N ASN A 100 4.47 -13.92 1.62
CA ASN A 100 5.11 -14.20 0.33
C ASN A 100 6.26 -13.23 0.01
N PHE A 101 6.08 -11.93 0.29
CA PHE A 101 7.11 -10.92 0.01
C PHE A 101 8.27 -10.94 0.99
N SER A 102 8.03 -11.42 2.21
CA SER A 102 9.02 -11.32 3.25
C SER A 102 10.19 -12.30 3.10
N LEU A 103 10.16 -13.25 2.14
CA LEU A 103 11.21 -14.26 1.89
C LEU A 103 11.80 -14.87 3.19
N LEU A 104 10.97 -14.97 4.24
CA LEU A 104 11.46 -15.24 5.58
C LEU A 104 12.01 -16.66 5.59
N THR A 105 13.30 -16.77 5.87
CA THR A 105 13.83 -18.03 6.42
C THR A 105 12.97 -18.37 7.63
N LYS A 106 12.58 -19.65 7.78
CA LYS A 106 11.62 -20.15 8.79
C LYS A 106 11.77 -19.54 10.20
N GLY A 107 12.99 -19.15 10.59
CA GLY A 107 13.30 -18.50 11.87
C GLY A 107 12.83 -17.06 12.04
N GLU A 108 12.71 -16.27 10.98
CA GLU A 108 12.25 -14.87 11.09
C GLU A 108 10.73 -14.77 11.21
N GLY A 109 9.98 -15.72 10.60
CA GLY A 109 8.54 -15.84 10.80
C GLY A 109 8.17 -16.16 12.25
N THR A 110 8.96 -17.01 12.92
CA THR A 110 8.80 -17.26 14.36
C THR A 110 9.14 -16.04 15.19
N MET A 111 10.19 -15.29 14.84
CA MET A 111 10.50 -14.04 15.54
C MET A 111 9.38 -13.01 15.40
N PHE A 112 8.77 -12.88 14.22
CA PHE A 112 7.64 -11.96 14.01
C PHE A 112 6.42 -12.36 14.84
N ALA A 113 6.12 -13.65 14.94
CA ALA A 113 5.05 -14.15 15.81
C ALA A 113 5.36 -13.84 17.27
N THR A 114 6.59 -14.12 17.74
CA THR A 114 7.03 -13.82 19.10
C THR A 114 7.01 -12.32 19.39
N VAL A 115 7.46 -11.47 18.47
CA VAL A 115 7.45 -10.01 18.61
C VAL A 115 6.02 -9.48 18.65
N THR A 116 5.13 -9.97 17.79
CA THR A 116 3.72 -9.58 17.80
C THR A 116 3.06 -9.97 19.13
N GLU A 117 3.38 -11.15 19.65
CA GLU A 117 2.91 -11.60 20.95
C GLU A 117 3.46 -10.74 22.10
N GLN A 118 4.75 -10.40 22.06
CA GLN A 118 5.39 -9.50 23.02
C GLN A 118 4.78 -8.10 23.00
N VAL A 119 4.58 -7.51 21.81
CA VAL A 119 3.97 -6.19 21.67
C VAL A 119 2.51 -6.22 22.13
N THR A 120 1.76 -7.27 21.80
CA THR A 120 0.38 -7.43 22.30
C THR A 120 0.36 -7.47 23.82
N ARG A 121 1.28 -8.21 24.46
CA ARG A 121 1.42 -8.22 25.92
C ARG A 121 1.75 -6.83 26.46
N GLN A 122 2.66 -6.09 25.82
CA GLN A 122 2.99 -4.72 26.21
C GLN A 122 1.79 -3.77 26.09
N ILE A 123 1.01 -3.88 25.03
CA ILE A 123 -0.21 -3.09 24.80
C ILE A 123 -1.27 -3.44 25.85
N GLU A 124 -1.47 -4.73 26.14
CA GLU A 124 -2.43 -5.19 27.16
C GLU A 124 -2.03 -4.67 28.55
N GLN A 125 -0.72 -4.62 28.86
CA GLN A 125 -0.22 -4.01 30.10
C GLN A 125 -0.36 -2.48 30.12
N THR A 126 -0.19 -1.81 28.98
CA THR A 126 -0.20 -0.34 28.89
C THR A 126 -1.61 0.24 28.79
N TYR A 127 -2.53 -0.46 28.13
CA TYR A 127 -3.88 0.02 27.84
C TYR A 127 -4.99 -0.78 28.54
N GLY A 128 -4.69 -1.93 29.16
CA GLY A 128 -5.64 -2.69 29.98
C GLY A 128 -6.83 -3.29 29.22
N VAL A 129 -6.77 -3.37 27.89
CA VAL A 129 -7.84 -3.90 27.04
C VAL A 129 -7.55 -5.37 26.73
N PRO A 130 -8.26 -6.34 27.31
CA PRO A 130 -8.17 -7.74 26.90
C PRO A 130 -8.84 -7.94 25.54
N ARG A 131 -8.25 -8.80 24.70
CA ARG A 131 -8.84 -9.23 23.41
C ARG A 131 -10.16 -9.96 23.56
#